data_AF-A0A971BSI3-F1
#
_entry.id   AF-A0A971BSI3-F1
#
_cell.length_a   1.000
_cell.length_b   1.000
_cell.length_c   1.000
_cell.angle_alpha   90.00
_cell.angle_beta   90.00
_cell.angle_gamma   90.00
#
_symmetry.space_group_name_H-M   'P 1'
#
loop_
_entity.id
_entity.type
_entity.pdbx_description
1 polymer ?
#
loop_
_entity_poly.entity_id
_entity_poly.type
_entity_poly.pdbx_seq_one_letter_code
_entity_poly.pdbx_strand_id
1 'polypeptide(L)'
;MDNIKIAAIILIFPILLSAGIFTIPYVSDYSSNIITELAVLQSGRWLWGHIISALAFGWAIIVAHYITQYLYYSEQNSLGTLSLFLTVTGGILMAAGLGADGIGPVATVNGGAQASVFFEGSGMIITIIFMVGIILFGLGLIFQIIGLGRTGVIPDIFVFV
;
A
#
# COMPACT_ATOMS: atom_id res chain seq x y z
N MET A 1 -4.87 -25.38 5.71
CA MET A 1 -5.73 -24.19 5.86
C MET A 1 -6.72 -24.22 4.70
N ASP A 2 -8.03 -24.13 4.92
CA ASP A 2 -9.02 -24.23 3.82
C ASP A 2 -8.79 -23.14 2.77
N ASN A 3 -8.88 -23.51 1.49
CA ASN A 3 -8.68 -22.60 0.34
C ASN A 3 -9.58 -21.35 0.42
N ILE A 4 -10.77 -21.47 1.03
CA ILE A 4 -11.70 -20.36 1.28
C ILE A 4 -11.11 -19.31 2.24
N LYS A 5 -10.40 -19.75 3.28
CA LYS A 5 -9.76 -18.84 4.26
C LYS A 5 -8.63 -18.05 3.60
N ILE A 6 -7.84 -18.70 2.74
CA ILE A 6 -6.76 -18.06 1.99
C ILE A 6 -7.33 -17.01 1.02
N ALA A 7 -8.36 -17.37 0.25
CA ALA A 7 -9.02 -16.44 -0.68
C ALA A 7 -9.61 -15.22 0.06
N ALA A 8 -10.25 -15.43 1.21
CA ALA A 8 -10.77 -14.33 2.03
C ALA A 8 -9.65 -13.42 2.54
N ILE A 9 -8.52 -13.97 3.01
CA ILE A 9 -7.37 -13.20 3.48
C ILE A 9 -6.80 -12.34 2.35
N ILE A 10 -6.69 -12.88 1.13
CA ILE A 10 -6.19 -12.15 -0.05
C ILE A 10 -7.14 -11.01 -0.45
N LEU A 11 -8.45 -11.26 -0.48
CA LEU A 11 -9.45 -10.27 -0.92
C LEU A 11 -9.60 -9.09 0.03
N ILE A 12 -9.25 -9.23 1.31
CA ILE A 12 -9.31 -8.13 2.28
C ILE A 12 -8.40 -6.97 1.88
N PHE A 13 -7.22 -7.23 1.30
CA PHE A 13 -6.30 -6.15 0.88
C PHE A 13 -6.92 -5.17 -0.13
N PRO A 14 -7.35 -5.59 -1.33
CA PRO A 14 -7.90 -4.66 -2.32
C PRO A 14 -9.21 -4.00 -1.84
N ILE A 15 -10.01 -4.69 -1.02
CA ILE A 15 -11.24 -4.12 -0.43
C ILE A 15 -10.89 -2.99 0.54
N LEU A 16 -9.97 -3.22 1.48
CA LEU A 16 -9.54 -2.20 2.44
C LEU A 16 -8.86 -1.02 1.73
N LEU A 17 -7.98 -1.30 0.77
CA LEU A 17 -7.29 -0.25 0.03
C LEU A 17 -8.29 0.62 -0.76
N SER A 18 -9.25 -0.01 -1.43
CA SER A 18 -10.31 0.69 -2.15
C SER A 18 -11.16 1.55 -1.21
N ALA A 19 -11.59 1.00 -0.07
CA ALA A 19 -12.35 1.75 0.94
C ALA A 19 -11.57 2.97 1.45
N GLY A 20 -10.26 2.83 1.69
CA GLY A 20 -9.38 3.93 2.08
C GLY A 20 -9.33 5.02 1.01
N ILE A 21 -9.00 4.66 -0.23
CA ILE A 21 -8.89 5.61 -1.36
C ILE A 21 -10.21 6.36 -1.61
N PHE A 22 -11.35 5.67 -1.60
CA PHE A 22 -12.66 6.32 -1.79
C PHE A 22 -13.07 7.21 -0.61
N THR A 23 -12.48 6.99 0.57
CA THR A 23 -12.71 7.85 1.73
C THR A 23 -11.95 9.17 1.62
N ILE A 24 -10.73 9.14 1.03
CA ILE A 24 -9.91 10.34 0.79
C ILE A 24 -10.71 11.30 -0.13
N PRO A 25 -10.88 12.57 0.26
CA PRO A 25 -11.54 13.55 -0.59
C PRO A 25 -10.83 13.68 -1.94
N TYR A 26 -11.62 13.73 -3.01
CA TYR A 26 -11.07 13.90 -4.35
C TYR A 26 -10.41 15.28 -4.48
N VAL A 27 -9.15 15.27 -4.94
CA VAL A 27 -8.39 16.47 -5.31
C VAL A 27 -8.22 16.42 -6.82
N SER A 28 -8.87 17.34 -7.52
CA SER A 28 -8.81 17.40 -8.99
C SER A 28 -7.46 17.85 -9.53
N ASP A 29 -6.74 18.64 -8.73
CA ASP A 29 -5.43 19.17 -9.06
C ASP A 29 -4.60 19.38 -7.80
N TYR A 30 -3.64 18.48 -7.58
CA TYR A 30 -2.71 18.54 -6.45
C TYR A 30 -1.68 19.66 -6.58
N SER A 31 -1.54 20.29 -7.75
CA SER A 31 -0.69 21.47 -7.94
C SER A 31 -1.36 22.76 -7.44
N SER A 32 -2.67 22.73 -7.16
CA SER A 32 -3.41 23.85 -6.62
C SER A 32 -3.45 23.82 -5.10
N ASN A 33 -2.68 24.71 -4.47
CA ASN A 33 -2.65 24.88 -3.01
C ASN A 33 -4.06 25.07 -2.40
N ILE A 34 -4.96 25.75 -3.11
CA ILE A 34 -6.34 26.01 -2.65
C ILE A 34 -7.19 24.72 -2.64
N ILE A 35 -7.09 23.88 -3.67
CA ILE A 35 -7.90 22.66 -3.78
C ILE A 35 -7.42 21.62 -2.77
N THR A 36 -6.10 21.51 -2.60
CA THR A 36 -5.49 20.64 -1.59
C THR A 36 -5.87 21.08 -0.17
N GLU A 37 -5.87 22.38 0.11
CA GLU A 37 -6.34 22.93 1.40
C GLU A 37 -7.79 22.53 1.69
N LEU A 38 -8.70 22.74 0.72
CA LEU A 38 -10.12 22.41 0.88
C LEU A 38 -10.37 20.91 1.12
N ALA A 39 -9.55 20.04 0.54
CA ALA A 39 -9.61 18.61 0.78
C ALA A 39 -9.11 18.24 2.19
N VAL A 40 -8.01 18.84 2.64
CA VAL A 40 -7.45 18.62 3.99
C VAL A 40 -8.36 19.18 5.08
N LEU A 41 -9.12 20.26 4.79
CA LEU A 41 -10.13 20.80 5.71
C LEU A 41 -11.30 19.81 5.98
N GLN A 42 -11.49 18.80 5.13
CA GLN A 42 -12.30 17.62 5.47
C GLN A 42 -11.49 16.62 6.32
N SER A 43 -10.83 17.13 7.35
CA SER A 43 -9.75 16.48 8.11
C SER A 43 -10.05 15.06 8.57
N GLY A 44 -11.30 14.78 8.95
CA GLY A 44 -11.74 13.42 9.30
C GLY A 44 -11.66 12.45 8.12
N ARG A 45 -12.22 12.81 6.96
CA ARG A 45 -12.18 11.95 5.76
C ARG A 45 -10.76 11.80 5.23
N TRP A 46 -10.00 12.89 5.21
CA TRP A 46 -8.60 12.88 4.81
C TRP A 46 -7.80 11.91 5.67
N LEU A 47 -7.82 12.12 6.99
CA LEU A 47 -7.04 11.32 7.95
C LEU A 47 -7.46 9.85 7.91
N TRP A 48 -8.77 9.56 7.98
CA TRP A 48 -9.24 8.17 8.00
C TRP A 48 -8.99 7.45 6.68
N GLY A 49 -9.15 8.11 5.54
CA GLY A 49 -8.85 7.50 4.25
C GLY A 49 -7.39 7.07 4.13
N HIS A 50 -6.46 7.91 4.60
CA HIS A 50 -5.04 7.59 4.63
C HIS A 50 -4.70 6.48 5.65
N ILE A 51 -5.28 6.51 6.85
CA ILE A 51 -5.10 5.45 7.86
C ILE A 51 -5.60 4.11 7.34
N ILE A 52 -6.81 4.05 6.77
CA ILE A 52 -7.39 2.81 6.23
C ILE A 52 -6.49 2.28 5.09
N SER A 53 -6.01 3.16 4.22
CA SER A 53 -5.10 2.79 3.13
C SER A 53 -3.77 2.25 3.68
N ALA A 54 -3.20 2.87 4.72
CA ALA A 54 -1.97 2.42 5.34
C ALA A 54 -2.14 1.04 6.00
N LEU A 55 -3.28 0.82 6.67
CA LEU A 55 -3.64 -0.48 7.23
C LEU A 55 -3.82 -1.55 6.15
N ALA A 56 -4.31 -1.19 4.96
CA ALA A 56 -4.38 -2.13 3.84
C ALA A 56 -2.98 -2.63 3.43
N PHE A 57 -1.98 -1.74 3.33
CA PHE A 57 -0.60 -2.17 3.09
C PHE A 57 -0.02 -3.02 4.22
N GLY A 58 -0.38 -2.74 5.47
CA GLY A 58 -0.08 -3.63 6.61
C GLY A 58 -0.71 -5.01 6.46
N TRP A 59 -1.95 -5.08 5.98
CA TRP A 59 -2.64 -6.35 5.71
C TRP A 59 -1.99 -7.12 4.55
N ALA A 60 -1.53 -6.44 3.51
CA ALA A 60 -0.82 -7.08 2.40
C ALA A 60 0.44 -7.82 2.85
N ILE A 61 1.13 -7.35 3.90
CA ILE A 61 2.28 -8.04 4.48
C ILE A 61 1.86 -9.38 5.11
N ILE A 62 0.71 -9.43 5.77
CA ILE A 62 0.16 -10.65 6.35
C ILE A 62 -0.17 -11.65 5.23
N VAL A 63 -0.84 -11.19 4.17
CA VAL A 63 -1.12 -12.00 2.97
C VAL A 63 0.17 -12.55 2.39
N ALA A 64 1.18 -11.69 2.22
CA ALA A 64 2.47 -12.08 1.67
C ALA A 64 3.17 -13.13 2.52
N HIS A 65 3.10 -13.01 3.86
CA HIS A 65 3.64 -14.01 4.77
C HIS A 65 3.01 -15.40 4.54
N TYR A 66 1.68 -15.48 4.43
CA TYR A 66 1.00 -16.75 4.17
C TYR A 66 1.39 -17.36 2.82
N ILE A 67 1.50 -16.55 1.77
CA ILE A 67 1.96 -17.01 0.45
C ILE A 67 3.40 -17.52 0.53
N THR A 68 4.28 -16.81 1.22
CA THR A 68 5.68 -17.23 1.41
C THR A 68 5.79 -18.54 2.19
N GLN A 69 4.97 -18.76 3.22
CA GLN A 69 4.91 -20.05 3.92
C GLN A 69 4.51 -21.17 2.96
N TYR A 70 3.51 -20.94 2.11
CA TYR A 70 3.12 -21.91 1.09
C TYR A 70 4.25 -22.22 0.11
N LEU A 71 4.95 -21.19 -0.38
CA LEU A 71 6.10 -21.34 -1.28
C LEU A 71 7.27 -22.08 -0.61
N TYR A 72 7.49 -21.86 0.69
CA TYR A 72 8.49 -22.58 1.47
C TYR A 72 8.23 -24.09 1.49
N TYR A 73 7.00 -24.50 1.77
CA TYR A 73 6.60 -25.92 1.78
C TYR A 73 6.56 -26.56 0.39
N SER A 74 6.60 -25.75 -0.68
CA SER A 74 6.55 -26.19 -2.08
C SER A 74 7.91 -26.08 -2.79
N GLU A 75 9.00 -26.09 -2.03
CA GLU A 75 10.39 -26.03 -2.52
C GLU A 75 10.76 -24.72 -3.28
N GLN A 76 9.93 -23.66 -3.18
CA GLN A 76 10.19 -22.33 -3.76
C GLN A 76 10.70 -21.32 -2.72
N ASN A 77 11.51 -21.77 -1.75
CA ASN A 77 11.94 -20.97 -0.60
C ASN A 77 12.68 -19.66 -0.99
N SER A 78 13.57 -19.70 -1.99
CA SER A 78 14.33 -18.52 -2.41
C SER A 78 13.43 -17.39 -2.94
N LEU A 79 12.47 -17.73 -3.81
CA LEU A 79 11.48 -16.79 -4.32
C LEU A 79 10.53 -16.30 -3.21
N GLY A 80 10.08 -17.21 -2.34
CA GLY A 80 9.25 -16.87 -1.19
C GLY A 80 9.93 -15.88 -0.24
N THR A 81 11.22 -16.06 0.04
CA THR A 81 11.99 -15.19 0.94
C THR A 81 12.23 -13.81 0.32
N LEU A 82 12.71 -13.77 -0.93
CA LEU A 82 12.96 -12.51 -1.63
C LEU A 82 11.67 -11.69 -1.78
N SER A 83 10.59 -12.35 -2.21
CA SER A 83 9.29 -11.70 -2.38
C SER A 83 8.72 -11.15 -1.07
N LEU A 84 8.84 -11.89 0.04
CA LEU A 84 8.42 -11.41 1.36
C LEU A 84 9.20 -10.17 1.77
N PHE A 85 10.53 -10.20 1.65
CA PHE A 85 11.37 -9.07 2.00
C PHE A 85 10.99 -7.80 1.22
N LEU A 86 10.79 -7.93 -0.09
CA LEU A 86 10.40 -6.82 -0.96
C LEU A 86 8.99 -6.31 -0.63
N THR A 87 8.04 -7.21 -0.39
CA THR A 87 6.65 -6.85 -0.06
C THR A 87 6.55 -6.17 1.31
N VAL A 88 7.29 -6.68 2.31
CA VAL A 88 7.37 -6.05 3.64
C VAL A 88 7.96 -4.66 3.54
N THR A 89 9.12 -4.53 2.88
CA THR A 89 9.82 -3.24 2.76
C THR A 89 8.95 -2.23 2.01
N GLY A 90 8.41 -2.63 0.86
CA GLY A 90 7.51 -1.78 0.08
C GLY A 90 6.23 -1.42 0.83
N GLY A 91 5.59 -2.39 1.48
CA GLY A 91 4.37 -2.17 2.26
C GLY A 91 4.57 -1.22 3.44
N ILE A 92 5.68 -1.33 4.16
CA ILE A 92 6.05 -0.40 5.25
C ILE A 92 6.24 1.01 4.69
N LEU A 93 6.97 1.17 3.58
CA LEU A 93 7.18 2.48 2.95
C LEU A 93 5.86 3.10 2.48
N MET A 94 4.99 2.31 1.84
CA MET A 94 3.66 2.78 1.43
C MET A 94 2.80 3.19 2.62
N ALA A 95 2.79 2.39 3.69
CA ALA A 95 2.06 2.73 4.92
C ALA A 95 2.61 3.99 5.60
N ALA A 96 3.94 4.15 5.63
CA ALA A 96 4.60 5.33 6.19
C ALA A 96 4.31 6.59 5.37
N GLY A 97 4.39 6.52 4.04
CA GLY A 97 4.02 7.62 3.15
C GLY A 97 2.56 8.03 3.33
N LEU A 98 1.63 7.06 3.35
CA LEU A 98 0.21 7.33 3.59
C LEU A 98 -0.03 7.92 4.97
N GLY A 99 0.66 7.43 6.01
CA GLY A 99 0.57 8.00 7.35
C GLY A 99 1.08 9.45 7.41
N ALA A 100 2.19 9.73 6.75
CA ALA A 100 2.75 11.08 6.65
C ALA A 100 1.80 12.04 5.93
N ASP A 101 1.26 11.64 4.77
CA ASP A 101 0.29 12.44 4.02
C ASP A 101 -1.07 12.56 4.73
N GLY A 102 -1.47 11.56 5.51
CA GLY A 102 -2.70 11.60 6.29
C GLY A 102 -2.62 12.55 7.49
N ILE A 103 -1.53 12.49 8.25
CA ILE A 103 -1.36 13.22 9.51
C ILE A 103 -0.75 14.59 9.29
N GLY A 104 0.28 14.69 8.44
CA GLY A 104 1.11 15.88 8.26
C GLY A 104 0.32 17.15 7.91
N PRO A 105 -0.45 17.15 6.81
CA PRO A 105 -1.27 18.30 6.41
C PRO A 105 -2.27 18.72 7.49
N VAL A 106 -2.92 17.75 8.14
CA VAL A 106 -3.88 18.00 9.22
C VAL A 106 -3.20 18.63 10.44
N ALA A 107 -2.01 18.15 10.81
CA ALA A 107 -1.23 18.70 11.90
C ALA A 107 -0.76 20.14 11.59
N THR A 108 -0.35 20.42 10.35
CA THR A 108 0.04 21.76 9.90
C THR A 108 -1.13 22.75 9.99
N VAL A 109 -2.32 22.34 9.53
CA VAL A 109 -3.55 23.15 9.65
C VAL A 109 -3.93 23.39 11.10
N ASN A 110 -3.88 22.36 11.95
CA ASN A 110 -4.14 22.51 13.39
C ASN A 110 -3.10 23.38 14.09
N GLY A 111 -1.89 23.49 13.54
CA GLY A 111 -0.84 24.41 14.00
C GLY A 111 -1.02 25.86 13.53
N GLY A 112 -2.05 26.16 12.74
CA GLY A 112 -2.38 27.51 12.27
C GLY A 112 -1.72 27.91 10.94
N ALA A 113 -1.08 26.97 10.23
CA ALA A 113 -0.51 27.19 8.91
C ALA A 113 -1.37 26.54 7.81
N GLN A 114 -1.10 26.86 6.55
CA GLN A 114 -1.75 26.21 5.41
C GLN A 114 -1.16 24.81 5.19
N ALA A 115 -1.99 23.84 4.77
CA ALA A 115 -1.56 22.48 4.43
C ALA A 115 -0.49 22.46 3.32
N SER A 116 -0.50 23.43 2.40
CA SER A 116 0.52 23.55 1.34
C SER A 116 1.93 23.65 1.89
N VAL A 117 2.14 24.24 3.07
CA VAL A 117 3.45 24.34 3.72
C VAL A 117 4.03 22.95 4.00
N PHE A 118 3.19 21.97 4.36
CA PHE A 118 3.63 20.59 4.51
C PHE A 118 4.07 20.04 3.15
N PHE A 119 3.22 20.12 2.12
CA PHE A 119 3.52 19.54 0.80
C PHE A 119 4.75 20.17 0.14
N GLU A 120 4.97 21.47 0.30
CA GLU A 120 6.16 22.15 -0.19
C GLU A 120 7.42 21.68 0.56
N GLY A 121 7.33 21.45 1.88
CA GLY A 121 8.45 21.02 2.71
C GLY A 121 8.78 19.52 2.62
N SER A 122 7.77 18.67 2.44
CA SER A 122 7.89 17.21 2.52
C SER A 122 7.67 16.50 1.18
N GLY A 123 7.13 17.20 0.17
CA GLY A 123 6.61 16.60 -1.06
C GLY A 123 7.62 15.73 -1.79
N MET A 124 8.89 16.15 -1.89
CA MET A 124 9.94 15.34 -2.52
C MET A 124 10.21 14.06 -1.74
N ILE A 125 10.30 14.13 -0.40
CA ILE A 125 10.63 12.99 0.45
C ILE A 125 9.50 11.97 0.42
N ILE A 126 8.26 12.41 0.61
CA ILE A 126 7.09 11.51 0.63
C ILE A 126 6.87 10.89 -0.76
N THR A 127 7.04 11.67 -1.83
CA THR A 127 6.98 11.13 -3.19
C THR A 127 8.03 10.04 -3.41
N ILE A 128 9.27 10.25 -2.99
CA ILE A 128 10.32 9.22 -3.08
C ILE A 128 9.96 7.98 -2.26
N ILE A 129 9.44 8.15 -1.04
CA ILE A 129 8.97 7.04 -0.20
C ILE A 129 7.90 6.22 -0.93
N PHE A 130 6.92 6.88 -1.56
CA PHE A 130 5.91 6.18 -2.35
C PHE A 130 6.47 5.49 -3.58
N MET A 131 7.35 6.16 -4.34
CA MET A 131 7.95 5.58 -5.53
C MET A 131 8.78 4.34 -5.21
N VAL A 132 9.66 4.43 -4.21
CA VAL A 132 10.45 3.27 -3.76
C VAL A 132 9.53 2.19 -3.18
N GLY A 133 8.55 2.60 -2.37
CA GLY A 133 7.57 1.71 -1.77
C GLY A 133 6.81 0.89 -2.80
N ILE A 134 6.22 1.54 -3.82
CA ILE A 134 5.42 0.85 -4.84
C ILE A 134 6.27 -0.03 -5.75
N ILE A 135 7.50 0.38 -6.08
CA ILE A 135 8.44 -0.44 -6.86
C ILE A 135 8.77 -1.72 -6.10
N LEU A 136 9.19 -1.61 -4.84
CA LEU A 136 9.54 -2.77 -4.02
C LEU A 136 8.32 -3.67 -3.77
N PHE A 137 7.18 -3.07 -3.44
CA PHE A 137 5.95 -3.82 -3.20
C PHE A 137 5.49 -4.57 -4.46
N GLY A 138 5.47 -3.89 -5.61
CA GLY A 138 5.11 -4.49 -6.91
C GLY A 138 6.06 -5.62 -7.31
N LEU A 139 7.37 -5.42 -7.17
CA LEU A 139 8.36 -6.49 -7.43
C LEU A 139 8.17 -7.68 -6.49
N GLY A 140 7.87 -7.43 -5.21
CA GLY A 140 7.51 -8.47 -4.24
C GLY A 140 6.34 -9.32 -4.71
N LEU A 141 5.23 -8.67 -5.10
CA LEU A 141 4.04 -9.36 -5.63
C LEU A 141 4.34 -10.17 -6.89
N ILE A 142 5.11 -9.61 -7.83
CA ILE A 142 5.51 -10.31 -9.06
C ILE A 142 6.26 -11.61 -8.72
N PHE A 143 7.23 -11.57 -7.80
CA PHE A 143 7.95 -12.77 -7.39
C PHE A 143 7.05 -13.79 -6.68
N GLN A 144 6.03 -13.35 -5.92
CA GLN A 144 5.04 -14.27 -5.35
C GLN A 144 4.23 -14.97 -6.44
N ILE A 145 3.77 -14.23 -7.46
CA ILE A 145 3.01 -14.79 -8.58
C ILE A 145 3.87 -15.80 -9.36
N ILE A 146 5.12 -15.46 -9.67
CA ILE A 146 6.06 -16.38 -10.34
C ILE A 146 6.28 -17.63 -9.50
N GLY A 147 6.48 -17.48 -8.19
CA GLY A 147 6.63 -18.60 -7.27
C GLY A 147 5.40 -19.52 -7.27
N LEU A 148 4.19 -18.94 -7.21
CA LEU A 148 2.94 -19.70 -7.22
C LEU A 148 2.70 -20.40 -8.57
N GLY A 149 3.06 -19.77 -9.70
CA GLY A 149 3.04 -20.42 -11.02
C GLY A 149 3.89 -21.69 -11.06
N ARG A 150 5.11 -21.65 -10.49
CA ARG A 150 6.01 -22.82 -10.40
C ARG A 150 5.48 -23.97 -9.54
N THR A 151 4.50 -23.70 -8.68
CA THR A 151 3.84 -24.74 -7.86
C THR A 151 2.62 -25.37 -8.54
N GLY A 152 2.23 -24.88 -9.73
CA GLY A 152 1.05 -25.36 -10.46
C GLY A 152 -0.29 -24.90 -9.87
N VAL A 153 -0.28 -24.04 -8.85
CA VAL A 153 -1.49 -23.44 -8.26
C VAL A 153 -2.12 -22.42 -9.19
N ILE A 154 -1.31 -21.68 -9.93
CA ILE A 154 -1.75 -20.73 -10.95
C ILE A 154 -1.50 -21.39 -12.31
N PRO A 155 -2.52 -21.58 -13.16
CA PRO A 155 -2.33 -22.12 -14.50
C PRO A 155 -1.34 -21.27 -15.30
N ASP A 156 -0.44 -21.92 -16.05
CA ASP A 156 0.65 -21.26 -16.81
C ASP A 156 0.18 -20.15 -17.76
N ILE A 157 -1.10 -20.15 -18.16
CA ILE A 157 -1.74 -19.11 -18.98
C ILE A 157 -1.70 -17.71 -18.36
N PHE A 158 -1.54 -17.61 -17.03
CA PHE A 158 -1.44 -16.32 -16.32
C PHE A 158 -0.01 -15.92 -15.95
N VAL A 159 1.00 -16.76 -16.25
CA VAL A 159 2.41 -16.52 -15.89
C VAL A 159 3.17 -15.77 -17.00
N PHE A 160 2.61 -15.71 -18.22
CA PHE A 160 3.26 -15.14 -19.41
C PHE A 160 2.46 -14.03 -20.11
N VAL A 161 1.46 -13.44 -19.44
CA VAL A 161 0.77 -12.23 -19.93
C VAL A 161 1.29 -11.00 -19.21
#